data_AF-A0A7Z9R4E9-F1
#
_entry.id   AF-A0A7Z9R4E9-F1
#
_cell.length_a   1.000
_cell.length_b   1.000
_cell.length_c   1.000
_cell.angle_alpha   90.00
_cell.angle_beta   90.00
_cell.angle_gamma   90.00
#
_symmetry.space_group_name_H-M   'P 1'
#
loop_
_entity.id
_entity.type
_entity.pdbx_description
1 polymer ?
#
loop_
_entity_poly.entity_id
_entity_poly.type
_entity_poly.pdbx_seq_one_letter_code
_entity_poly.pdbx_strand_id
1 'polypeptide(L)' 'RFSIFASGDVALCSADQAEYFKLGNVINQDPIKIFNNERFSHYRKKWLSNGYKELDHCKECTIVMSRFHKTYVS' A
#
# COMPACT_ATOMS: atom_id res chain seq x y z
N ARG A 1 -4.32 -1.56 -4.05
CA ARG A 1 -3.44 -2.54 -4.74
C ARG A 1 -3.04 -3.59 -3.71
N PHE A 2 -2.77 -4.83 -4.11
CA PHE A 2 -2.27 -5.89 -3.23
C PHE A 2 -1.02 -6.45 -3.90
N SER A 3 0.16 -6.07 -3.40
CA SER A 3 1.44 -6.48 -3.99
C SER A 3 2.03 -7.61 -3.15
N ILE A 4 2.66 -8.59 -3.80
CA ILE A 4 3.29 -9.73 -3.15
C ILE A 4 4.73 -9.80 -3.65
N PHE A 5 5.70 -9.84 -2.75
CA PHE A 5 7.11 -10.05 -3.08
C PHE A 5 7.40 -11.53 -3.35
N ALA A 6 8.56 -11.82 -3.96
CA ALA A 6 8.98 -13.20 -4.20
C ALA A 6 9.13 -14.02 -2.91
N SER A 7 9.36 -13.37 -1.77
CA SER A 7 9.37 -13.98 -0.43
C SER A 7 7.98 -14.38 0.09
N GLY A 8 6.91 -13.96 -0.60
CA GLY A 8 5.53 -14.11 -0.15
C GLY A 8 5.05 -12.95 0.75
N ASP A 9 5.92 -12.02 1.13
CA ASP A 9 5.53 -10.87 1.94
C ASP A 9 4.61 -9.94 1.17
N VAL A 10 3.58 -9.44 1.85
CA VAL A 10 2.58 -8.56 1.26
C VAL A 10 2.94 -7.10 1.51
N ALA A 11 3.04 -6.35 0.42
CA ALA A 11 3.24 -4.91 0.41
C ALA A 11 1.91 -4.16 0.28
N LEU A 12 1.82 -2.99 0.95
CA LEU A 12 0.62 -2.16 0.90
C LEU A 12 0.38 -1.57 -0.49
N CYS A 13 1.46 -1.21 -1.17
CA CYS A 13 1.44 -0.60 -2.50
C CYS A 13 2.74 -0.90 -3.25
N SER A 14 2.81 -0.55 -4.53
CA SER A 14 4.02 -0.75 -5.34
C SER A 14 5.23 0.08 -4.87
N ALA A 15 5.03 1.13 -4.08
CA ALA A 15 6.11 1.97 -3.55
C ALA A 15 6.65 1.45 -2.19
N ASP A 16 6.04 0.43 -1.61
CA ASP A 16 6.39 -0.14 -0.31
C ASP A 16 7.58 -1.12 -0.42
N GLN A 17 8.67 -0.70 -1.07
CA GLN A 17 9.83 -1.55 -1.34
C GLN A 17 10.71 -1.80 -0.10
N ALA A 18 10.54 -0.99 0.94
CA ALA A 18 11.23 -1.17 2.22
C ALA A 18 10.36 -1.93 3.25
N GLU A 19 9.21 -2.47 2.81
CA GLU A 19 8.34 -3.34 3.61
C GLU A 19 7.90 -2.73 4.95
N TYR A 20 7.64 -1.42 4.97
CA TYR A 20 7.35 -0.67 6.20
C TYR A 20 6.10 -1.19 6.92
N PHE A 21 5.11 -1.68 6.16
CA PHE A 21 3.80 -2.00 6.71
C PHE A 21 3.66 -3.43 7.23
N LYS A 22 4.57 -4.36 6.89
CA LYS A 22 4.62 -5.75 7.40
C LYS A 22 3.23 -6.39 7.50
N LEU A 23 2.54 -6.56 6.37
CA LEU A 23 1.11 -6.88 6.34
C LEU A 23 0.80 -8.37 6.53
N GLY A 24 1.77 -9.24 6.29
CA GLY A 24 1.63 -10.69 6.37
C GLY A 24 2.37 -11.38 5.22
N ASN A 25 2.36 -12.71 5.22
CA ASN A 25 3.03 -13.52 4.22
C ASN A 25 2.08 -14.59 3.67
N VAL A 26 1.87 -14.61 2.34
CA VAL A 26 0.88 -15.48 1.69
C VAL A 26 1.25 -16.96 1.70
N ILE A 27 2.51 -17.30 1.97
CA ILE A 27 2.94 -18.70 2.12
C ILE A 27 2.32 -19.30 3.39
N ASN A 28 2.19 -18.50 4.44
CA ASN A 28 1.80 -18.95 5.78
C ASN A 28 0.39 -18.51 6.18
N GLN A 29 -0.23 -17.58 5.46
CA GLN A 29 -1.51 -16.98 5.80
C GLN A 29 -2.42 -16.83 4.58
N ASP A 30 -3.72 -16.98 4.81
CA ASP A 30 -4.75 -16.73 3.79
C ASP A 30 -4.67 -15.26 3.30
N PRO A 31 -4.49 -15.01 1.98
CA PRO A 31 -4.47 -13.67 1.42
C PRO A 31 -5.70 -12.82 1.74
N ILE A 32 -6.88 -13.44 1.88
CA ILE A 32 -8.13 -12.75 2.26
C ILE A 32 -8.01 -12.22 3.69
N LYS A 33 -7.41 -12.99 4.61
CA LYS A 33 -7.16 -12.56 5.98
C LYS A 33 -6.14 -11.42 6.02
N ILE A 34 -5.08 -11.49 5.21
CA ILE A 34 -4.08 -10.41 5.10
C ILE A 34 -4.74 -9.13 4.56
N PHE A 35 -5.50 -9.23 3.47
CA PHE A 35 -6.17 -8.08 2.85
C PHE A 35 -7.19 -7.39 3.77
N ASN A 36 -7.82 -8.16 4.66
CA ASN A 36 -8.81 -7.68 5.60
C ASN A 36 -8.27 -7.43 7.01
N ASN A 37 -6.95 -7.55 7.23
CA ASN A 37 -6.37 -7.22 8.51
C ASN A 37 -6.56 -5.74 8.85
N GLU A 38 -6.35 -5.38 10.11
CA GLU A 38 -6.59 -4.04 10.62
C GLU A 38 -5.75 -2.99 9.88
N ARG A 39 -4.44 -3.24 9.71
CA ARG A 39 -3.49 -2.28 9.13
C ARG A 39 -3.79 -2.01 7.66
N PHE A 40 -3.95 -3.05 6.84
CA PHE A 40 -4.32 -2.90 5.43
C PHE A 40 -5.65 -2.15 5.32
N SER A 41 -6.66 -2.58 6.09
CA SER A 41 -7.98 -1.96 6.08
C SER A 41 -7.94 -0.49 6.48
N HIS A 42 -7.15 -0.13 7.48
CA HIS A 42 -6.95 1.26 7.93
C HIS A 42 -6.43 2.14 6.80
N TYR A 43 -5.31 1.73 6.19
CA TYR A 43 -4.69 2.48 5.10
C TYR A 43 -5.63 2.55 3.89
N ARG A 44 -6.26 1.43 3.51
CA ARG A 44 -7.23 1.40 2.40
C ARG A 44 -8.40 2.37 2.63
N LYS A 45 -9.00 2.37 3.83
CA LYS A 45 -10.11 3.28 4.16
C LYS A 45 -9.69 4.75 4.08
N LYS A 46 -8.54 5.11 4.66
CA LYS A 46 -8.00 6.48 4.62
C LYS A 46 -7.69 6.94 3.19
N TRP A 47 -7.16 6.07 2.34
CA TRP A 47 -6.98 6.38 0.92
C TRP A 47 -8.30 6.62 0.19
N LEU A 48 -9.33 5.81 0.45
CA LEU A 48 -10.66 5.98 -0.15
C LEU A 48 -11.39 7.24 0.33
N SER A 49 -11.09 7.71 1.55
CA SER A 49 -11.68 8.92 2.12
C SER A 49 -10.85 10.19 1.90
N ASN A 50 -9.84 10.17 1.00
CA ASN A 50 -8.87 11.26 0.80
C ASN A 50 -8.07 11.68 2.04
N GLY A 51 -8.05 10.87 3.10
CA GLY A 51 -7.30 11.09 4.34
C GLY A 51 -5.86 10.58 4.31
N TYR A 52 -5.30 10.32 3.12
CA TYR A 52 -3.96 9.72 2.98
C TYR A 52 -2.82 10.63 3.44
N LYS A 53 -3.06 11.94 3.56
CA LYS A 53 -2.09 12.93 4.08
C LYS A 53 -1.84 12.81 5.58
N GLU A 54 -2.68 12.05 6.29
CA GLU A 54 -2.54 11.77 7.72
C GLU A 54 -1.82 10.44 8.00
N LEU A 55 -1.58 9.64 6.95
CA LEU A 55 -0.99 8.32 7.07
C LEU A 55 0.54 8.38 7.05
N ASP A 56 1.15 7.66 7.97
CA ASP A 56 2.61 7.47 7.98
C ASP A 56 3.09 6.86 6.66
N HIS A 57 4.28 7.28 6.23
CA HIS A 57 4.92 6.94 4.96
C HIS A 57 4.15 7.34 3.69
N CYS A 58 2.85 7.62 3.76
CA CYS A 58 2.02 8.05 2.62
C CYS A 58 2.01 9.57 2.45
N LYS A 59 2.01 10.32 3.56
CA LYS A 59 1.93 11.79 3.57
C LYS A 59 3.05 12.49 2.78
N GLU A 60 4.22 11.86 2.73
CA GLU A 60 5.43 12.35 2.05
C GLU A 60 5.77 11.54 0.79
N CYS A 61 4.93 10.58 0.39
CA CYS A 61 5.24 9.68 -0.73
C CYS A 61 5.10 10.38 -2.09
N THR A 62 6.22 10.80 -2.67
CA THR A 62 6.27 11.43 -4.00
C THR A 62 5.92 10.45 -5.13
N ILE A 63 6.20 9.15 -4.97
CA ILE A 63 5.97 8.13 -6.00
C ILE A 63 4.48 8.01 -6.32
N VAL A 64 3.63 7.84 -5.31
CA VAL A 64 2.19 7.72 -5.54
C VAL A 64 1.59 9.05 -5.99
N MET A 65 2.03 10.16 -5.40
CA MET A 65 1.56 11.51 -5.76
C MET A 65 1.86 11.89 -7.20
N SER A 66 3.04 11.51 -7.72
CA SER A 66 3.43 11.79 -9.11
C SER A 66 2.43 11.27 -10.14
N ARG A 67 1.68 10.19 -9.82
CA ARG A 67 0.68 9.61 -10.73
C ARG A 67 -0.53 10.51 -10.94
N PHE A 68 -0.88 11.35 -9.96
CA PHE A 68 -2.00 12.28 -10.05
C PHE A 68 -1.65 13.56 -10.82
N HIS A 69 -0.35 13.86 -10.95
CA HIS A 69 0.15 15.05 -11.64
C HIS A 69 0.87 14.73 -12.96
N LYS A 70 0.58 13.57 -13.57
CA LYS A 70 1.15 13.20 -14.87
C LYS A 70 0.59 14.10 -15.97
N THR A 71 1.47 14.88 -16.61
CA THR A 71 1.22 15.54 -17.89
C THR A 71 1.67 14.63 -19.03
N TYR A 72 0.83 14.48 -20.05
CA TYR A 72 1.19 13.81 -21.28
C TYR A 72 1.72 14.86 -22.26
N VAL A 73 2.91 14.62 -22.81
CA VAL A 73 3.43 15.40 -23.94
C VAL A 73 3.03 14.68 -25.21
N SER A 74 2.38 15.41 -26.13
CA SER A 74 2.01 14.97 -27.47
C SER A 74 3.19 15.05 -28.43
#